data_AF-A0A7C1U1D5-F1
#
_entry.id   AF-A0A7C1U1D5-F1
#
_cell.length_a   1.000
_cell.length_b   1.000
_cell.length_c   1.000
_cell.angle_alpha   90.00
_cell.angle_beta   90.00
_cell.angle_gamma   90.00
#
_symmetry.space_group_name_H-M   'P 1'
#
loop_
_entity.id
_entity.type
_entity.pdbx_description
1 polymer ?
#
loop_
_entity_poly.entity_id
_entity_poly.type
_entity_poly.pdbx_seq_one_letter_code
_entity_poly.pdbx_strand_id
1 'polypeptide(L)'
;CPVGTLCTELAKLNHTSQEEASKVFTLFRTWLRQQFILLGHKKDADALAMHVLAWSQGVATLASTFHDKKFVSKEVKQMYEWLKSYTKNATQTECPTTQDK
;
A
#
# COMPACT_ATOMS: atom_id res chain seq x y z
N CYS A 1 5.39 13.90 7.14
CA CYS A 1 4.74 12.57 7.19
C CYS A 1 5.28 11.75 6.02
N PRO A 2 5.82 10.54 6.22
CA PRO A 2 6.43 9.72 5.17
C PRO A 2 5.49 9.46 3.97
N VAL A 3 4.19 9.42 4.22
CA VAL A 3 3.19 9.17 3.16
C VAL A 3 2.94 10.40 2.29
N GLY A 4 3.01 11.62 2.84
CA GLY A 4 2.90 12.83 2.03
C GLY A 4 4.06 12.96 1.03
N THR A 5 5.27 12.56 1.45
CA THR A 5 6.43 12.46 0.57
C THR A 5 6.21 11.39 -0.51
N LEU A 6 5.70 10.21 -0.13
CA LEU A 6 5.35 9.16 -1.09
C LEU A 6 4.31 9.63 -2.13
N CYS A 7 3.21 10.26 -1.71
CA CYS A 7 2.20 10.80 -2.62
C CYS A 7 2.76 11.88 -3.55
N THR A 8 3.70 12.71 -3.06
CA THR A 8 4.34 13.76 -3.86
C THR A 8 5.30 13.18 -4.90
N GLU A 9 6.11 12.19 -4.54
CA GLU A 9 6.98 11.49 -5.50
C GLU A 9 6.14 10.72 -6.53
N LEU A 10 5.02 10.11 -6.12
CA LEU A 10 4.09 9.46 -7.04
C LEU A 10 3.40 10.45 -8.00
N ALA A 11 3.06 11.66 -7.53
CA ALA A 11 2.55 12.71 -8.41
C ALA A 11 3.56 13.09 -9.51
N LYS A 12 4.86 13.17 -9.17
CA LYS A 12 5.92 13.44 -10.16
C LYS A 12 6.01 12.33 -11.21
N LEU A 13 5.85 11.07 -10.81
CA LEU A 13 5.87 9.91 -11.71
C LEU A 13 4.69 9.89 -12.68
N ASN A 14 3.51 10.38 -12.26
CA ASN A 14 2.36 10.55 -13.16
C ASN A 14 2.61 11.59 -14.27
N HIS A 15 3.62 12.44 -14.13
CA HIS A 15 3.95 13.48 -15.09
C HIS A 15 5.19 13.17 -15.95
N THR A 16 5.93 12.09 -15.68
CA THR A 16 7.13 11.69 -16.45
C THR A 16 6.83 10.66 -17.55
N SER A 17 7.77 10.48 -18.48
CA SER A 17 7.68 9.52 -19.60
C SER A 17 7.18 8.14 -19.15
N GLN A 18 6.23 7.58 -19.92
CA GLN A 18 5.47 6.36 -19.61
C GLN A 18 6.36 5.15 -19.27
N GLU A 19 7.53 5.06 -19.90
CA GLU A 19 8.45 3.92 -19.72
C GLU A 19 9.19 3.98 -18.37
N GLU A 20 9.64 5.15 -17.94
CA GLU A 20 10.30 5.34 -16.64
C GLU A 20 9.30 5.26 -15.48
N ALA A 21 8.10 5.82 -15.64
CA ALA A 21 7.02 5.68 -14.66
C ALA A 21 6.66 4.19 -14.43
N SER A 22 6.59 3.40 -15.51
CA SER A 22 6.29 1.96 -15.45
C SER A 22 7.32 1.17 -14.66
N LYS A 23 8.62 1.50 -14.78
CA LYS A 23 9.70 0.85 -14.00
C LYS A 23 9.52 1.11 -12.51
N VAL A 24 9.26 2.36 -12.13
CA VAL A 24 9.08 2.73 -10.72
C VAL A 24 7.82 2.07 -10.14
N PHE A 25 6.70 2.06 -10.87
CA PHE A 25 5.50 1.34 -10.45
C PHE A 25 5.72 -0.17 -10.30
N THR A 26 6.53 -0.76 -11.17
CA THR A 26 6.89 -2.18 -11.08
C THR A 26 7.72 -2.49 -9.83
N LEU A 27 8.66 -1.60 -9.46
CA LEU A 27 9.42 -1.73 -8.22
C LEU A 27 8.51 -1.66 -6.98
N PHE A 28 7.61 -0.68 -6.93
CA PHE A 28 6.66 -0.56 -5.82
C PHE A 28 5.71 -1.74 -5.74
N ARG A 29 5.16 -2.22 -6.88
CA ARG A 29 4.30 -3.39 -6.93
C ARG A 29 5.01 -4.62 -6.38
N THR A 30 6.24 -4.87 -6.85
CA THR A 30 7.05 -6.01 -6.44
C THR A 30 7.33 -5.97 -4.94
N TRP A 31 7.73 -4.82 -4.42
CA TRP A 31 8.02 -4.66 -3.00
C TRP A 31 6.76 -4.83 -2.13
N LEU A 32 5.65 -4.18 -2.48
CA LEU A 32 4.37 -4.29 -1.76
C LEU A 32 3.85 -5.73 -1.75
N ARG A 33 3.94 -6.42 -2.90
CA ARG A 33 3.57 -7.83 -3.02
C ARG A 33 4.37 -8.67 -2.02
N GLN A 34 5.67 -8.44 -1.90
CA GLN A 34 6.49 -9.16 -0.93
C GLN A 34 6.04 -8.89 0.51
N GLN A 35 5.67 -7.66 0.85
CA GLN A 35 5.14 -7.34 2.19
C GLN A 35 3.84 -8.10 2.48
N PHE A 36 2.90 -8.15 1.53
CA PHE A 36 1.66 -8.90 1.71
C PHE A 36 1.88 -10.42 1.80
N ILE A 37 2.88 -10.96 1.09
CA ILE A 37 3.30 -12.36 1.25
C ILE A 37 3.80 -12.61 2.68
N LEU A 38 4.64 -11.72 3.22
CA LEU A 38 5.15 -11.82 4.59
C LEU A 38 4.05 -11.70 5.65
N LEU A 39 2.97 -10.98 5.35
CA LEU A 39 1.77 -10.88 6.19
C LEU A 39 0.82 -12.08 6.05
N GLY A 40 1.18 -13.12 5.30
CA GLY A 40 0.38 -14.33 5.13
C GLY A 40 -0.62 -14.30 3.97
N HIS A 41 -0.72 -13.19 3.23
CA HIS A 41 -1.68 -13.00 2.14
C HIS A 41 -1.12 -13.40 0.77
N LYS A 42 -0.39 -14.52 0.67
CA LYS A 42 0.31 -14.92 -0.57
C LYS A 42 -0.59 -15.00 -1.81
N LYS A 43 -1.83 -15.46 -1.64
CA LYS A 43 -2.80 -15.61 -2.74
C LYS A 43 -3.24 -14.25 -3.31
N ASP A 44 -3.43 -13.26 -2.44
CA ASP A 44 -3.99 -11.96 -2.80
C ASP A 44 -2.93 -10.85 -2.87
N ALA A 45 -1.67 -11.17 -2.58
CA ALA A 45 -0.59 -10.19 -2.39
C ALA A 45 -0.40 -9.22 -3.55
N ASP A 46 -0.52 -9.70 -4.79
CA ASP A 46 -0.37 -8.86 -5.97
C ASP A 46 -1.58 -7.92 -6.16
N ALA A 47 -2.79 -8.42 -5.90
CA ALA A 47 -4.01 -7.60 -5.95
C ALA A 47 -4.00 -6.52 -4.85
N LEU A 48 -3.56 -6.87 -3.65
CA LEU A 48 -3.40 -5.93 -2.53
C LEU A 48 -2.32 -4.88 -2.83
N ALA A 49 -1.20 -5.27 -3.44
CA ALA A 49 -0.17 -4.33 -3.89
C ALA A 49 -0.71 -3.35 -4.93
N MET A 50 -1.45 -3.85 -5.92
CA MET A 50 -2.10 -3.02 -6.95
C MET A 50 -3.15 -2.07 -6.34
N HIS A 51 -3.90 -2.51 -5.33
CA HIS A 51 -4.87 -1.67 -4.64
C HIS A 51 -4.21 -0.48 -3.93
N VAL A 52 -3.13 -0.71 -3.18
CA VAL A 52 -2.36 0.35 -2.51
C VAL A 52 -1.78 1.34 -3.53
N LEU A 53 -1.26 0.83 -4.66
CA LEU A 53 -0.74 1.66 -5.74
C LEU A 53 -1.81 2.56 -6.34
N ALA A 54 -2.96 1.99 -6.72
CA ALA A 54 -4.07 2.73 -7.30
C ALA A 54 -4.62 3.80 -6.35
N TRP A 55 -4.78 3.44 -5.06
CA TRP A 55 -5.19 4.40 -4.03
C TRP A 55 -4.18 5.54 -3.93
N SER A 56 -2.89 5.24 -3.85
CA SER A 56 -1.84 6.25 -3.75
C SER A 56 -1.80 7.19 -4.97
N GLN A 57 -2.08 6.69 -6.18
CA GLN A 57 -2.19 7.52 -7.38
C GLN A 57 -3.42 8.44 -7.35
N GLY A 58 -4.56 7.93 -6.90
CA GLY A 58 -5.77 8.75 -6.73
C GLY A 58 -5.53 9.90 -5.75
N VAL A 59 -4.90 9.61 -4.62
CA VAL A 59 -4.55 10.63 -3.61
C VAL A 59 -3.56 11.65 -4.18
N ALA A 60 -2.50 11.19 -4.86
CA ALA A 60 -1.50 12.05 -5.47
C ALA A 60 -2.12 13.01 -6.50
N THR A 61 -3.03 12.51 -7.35
CA THR A 61 -3.72 13.28 -8.39
C THR A 61 -4.64 14.34 -7.81
N LEU A 62 -5.43 13.98 -6.79
CA LEU A 62 -6.33 14.92 -6.13
C LEU A 62 -5.54 15.94 -5.28
N ALA A 63 -4.44 15.52 -4.67
CA ALA A 63 -3.57 16.41 -3.90
C ALA A 63 -2.87 17.44 -4.79
N SER A 64 -2.39 17.05 -5.98
CA SER A 64 -1.77 17.99 -6.93
C SER A 64 -2.78 18.93 -7.58
N THR A 65 -4.05 18.51 -7.71
CA THR A 65 -5.13 19.36 -8.24
C THR A 65 -5.64 20.35 -7.19
N PHE A 66 -5.99 19.86 -6.00
CA PHE A 66 -6.71 20.66 -4.99
C PHE A 66 -5.82 21.22 -3.88
N HIS A 67 -4.55 20.79 -3.80
CA HIS A 67 -3.59 21.22 -2.77
C HIS A 67 -4.09 21.04 -1.32
N ASP A 68 -5.06 20.14 -1.12
CA ASP A 68 -5.72 19.92 0.17
C ASP A 68 -4.93 18.93 1.04
N LYS A 69 -4.15 19.49 1.97
CA LYS A 69 -3.38 18.71 2.97
C LYS A 69 -4.27 17.91 3.93
N LYS A 70 -5.50 18.36 4.20
CA LYS A 70 -6.44 17.64 5.08
C LYS A 70 -6.97 16.40 4.38
N PHE A 71 -7.29 16.52 3.08
CA PHE A 71 -7.65 15.38 2.24
C PHE A 71 -6.55 14.32 2.25
N VAL A 72 -5.31 14.69 1.94
CA VAL A 72 -4.18 13.73 1.97
C VAL A 72 -4.06 13.05 3.34
N SER A 73 -4.10 13.81 4.43
CA SER A 73 -3.98 13.25 5.77
C SER A 73 -5.10 12.25 6.11
N LYS A 74 -6.32 12.51 5.64
CA LYS A 74 -7.46 11.61 5.80
C LYS A 74 -7.29 10.31 5.03
N GLU A 75 -6.90 10.39 3.76
CA GLU A 75 -6.69 9.22 2.90
C GLU A 75 -5.57 8.32 3.44
N VAL A 76 -4.49 8.94 3.94
CA VAL A 76 -3.41 8.20 4.61
C VAL A 76 -3.92 7.45 5.84
N LYS A 77 -4.74 8.08 6.67
CA LYS A 77 -5.34 7.43 7.84
C LYS A 77 -6.20 6.23 7.43
N GLN A 78 -7.03 6.39 6.41
CA GLN A 78 -7.86 5.30 5.89
C GLN A 78 -7.03 4.14 5.35
N MET A 79 -5.93 4.44 4.64
CA MET A 79 -5.00 3.41 4.15
C MET A 79 -4.37 2.62 5.31
N TYR A 80 -3.98 3.28 6.40
CA TYR A 80 -3.48 2.60 7.60
C TYR A 80 -4.55 1.73 8.26
N GLU A 81 -5.78 2.21 8.36
CA GLU A 81 -6.90 1.43 8.93
C GLU A 81 -7.23 0.21 8.07
N TRP A 82 -7.22 0.36 6.75
CA TRP A 82 -7.36 -0.74 5.80
C TRP A 82 -6.23 -1.76 5.95
N LEU A 83 -4.96 -1.32 5.99
CA LEU A 83 -3.80 -2.20 6.19
C LEU A 83 -3.87 -2.99 7.51
N LYS A 84 -4.34 -2.36 8.59
CA LYS A 84 -4.52 -3.03 9.90
C LYS A 84 -5.44 -4.25 9.83
N SER A 85 -6.42 -4.26 8.92
CA SER A 85 -7.31 -5.42 8.73
C SER A 85 -6.55 -6.65 8.19
N TYR A 86 -5.47 -6.44 7.43
CA TYR A 86 -4.64 -7.51 6.89
C TYR A 86 -3.53 -7.96 7.84
N THR A 87 -3.05 -7.08 8.73
CA THR A 87 -2.04 -7.46 9.73
C THR A 87 -2.63 -8.26 10.89
N LYS A 88 -3.93 -8.11 11.19
CA LYS A 88 -4.61 -8.79 12.30
C LYS A 88 -4.78 -10.30 12.08
N ASN A 89 -4.76 -10.74 10.82
CA ASN A 89 -4.87 -12.15 10.46
C ASN A 89 -3.53 -12.91 10.57
N ALA A 90 -2.40 -12.20 10.64
CA ALA A 90 -1.08 -12.82 10.77
C ALA A 90 -0.77 -13.31 12.20
N THR A 91 -1.48 -12.80 13.21
CA THR A 91 -1.27 -13.12 14.63
C THR A 91 -2.13 -14.27 15.17
N GLN A 92 -2.90 -14.97 14.33
CA GLN A 92 -3.76 -16.09 14.76
C GLN A 92 -3.19 -17.48 14.43
N THR A 93 -1.88 -17.61 14.20
CA THR A 93 -1.26 -18.91 13.83
C THR A 93 -0.10 -19.30 14.73
N GLU A 94 -0.35 -19.38 16.04
CA GLU A 94 0.46 -20.09 17.05
C GLU A 94 -0.55 -20.70 18.05
N CYS A 95 -0.62 -21.96 18.47
CA CYS A 95 0.05 -23.26 18.26
C CYS A 95 -0.93 -24.32 18.85
N PRO A 96 -1.15 -25.52 18.26
CA PRO A 96 -1.97 -26.54 18.91
C PRO A 96 -1.14 -27.25 19.99
N THR A 97 -1.35 -26.91 21.26
CA THR A 97 -0.87 -27.76 22.36
C THR A 97 -1.72 -29.02 22.39
N THR A 98 -1.21 -30.07 21.76
CA THR A 98 -1.62 -31.45 22.02
C THR A 98 -1.37 -31.73 23.50
N GLN A 99 -2.45 -31.91 24.28
CA GLN A 99 -2.35 -32.51 25.60
C GLN A 99 -3.24 -33.75 25.58
N ASP A 100 -2.58 -34.88 25.34
CA ASP A 100 -3.12 -36.22 25.48
C ASP A 100 -2.10 -36.99 26.35
N LYS A 101 -2.63 -37.61 27.40
CA LYS A 101 -2.01 -38.30 28.56
C LYS A 101 -1.67 -37.47 29.79
#